data_AF-A0A5C4PKZ4-F1
#
_entry.id   AF-A0A5C4PKZ4-F1
#
_cell.length_a   1.000
_cell.length_b   1.000
_cell.length_c   1.000
_cell.angle_alpha   90.00
_cell.angle_beta   90.00
_cell.angle_gamma   90.00
#
_symmetry.space_group_name_H-M   'P 1'
#
loop_
_entity.id
_entity.type
_entity.pdbx_description
1 polymer ?
#
loop_
_entity_poly.entity_id
_entity_poly.type
_entity_poly.pdbx_seq_one_letter_code
_entity_poly.pdbx_strand_id
1 'polypeptide(L)'
;MIMSPTALQWLQHLCAQAKACGLAHVDLLIDCALFDYPLLRRLNQLAPSPRYRLLFQDSPERAFADQGPVLVRVLLFNTAQRDWLSGFLQVCYRRSRVLALFSRWSFDALGERLGWCTQAEWEQGHKSGVLRYYDTRLFRLVCELLDPDQLKMLHEGVINWQWIDRDGKACQMAGFDVRQRAAGRGALALRLSDAQVTEVGALSDTQQWCIRQEILPSTYGFDSFEMFTYQAFRVHVDADRQQLIGMAREQFLQGWLAKCAAQAKGERGIDP
;
A
#
# COMPACT_ATOMS: atom_id res chain seq x y z
N MET A 1 -17.68 7.27 18.36
CA MET A 1 -16.21 7.13 18.40
C MET A 1 -15.88 5.74 17.83
N ILE A 2 -15.46 5.66 16.56
CA ILE A 2 -15.10 4.37 15.94
C ILE A 2 -13.69 4.03 16.44
N MET A 3 -13.56 3.01 17.28
CA MET A 3 -12.27 2.61 17.84
C MET A 3 -11.40 1.97 16.74
N SER A 4 -10.15 2.42 16.60
CA SER A 4 -9.16 1.77 15.73
C SER A 4 -8.90 0.35 16.24
N PRO A 5 -8.98 -0.68 15.38
CA PRO A 5 -8.88 -2.08 15.82
C PRO A 5 -7.47 -2.39 16.30
N THR A 6 -7.30 -3.08 17.43
CA THR A 6 -5.97 -3.59 17.84
C THR A 6 -5.43 -4.59 16.81
N ALA A 7 -4.12 -4.87 16.84
CA ALA A 7 -3.53 -5.88 15.96
C ALA A 7 -4.19 -7.27 16.11
N LEU A 8 -4.63 -7.63 17.33
CA LEU A 8 -5.36 -8.87 17.58
C LEU A 8 -6.77 -8.84 16.95
N GLN A 9 -7.49 -7.72 17.08
CA GLN A 9 -8.79 -7.55 16.43
C GLN A 9 -8.67 -7.59 14.90
N TRP A 10 -7.60 -7.00 14.34
CA TRP A 10 -7.32 -7.10 12.91
C TRP A 10 -6.99 -8.53 12.48
N LEU A 11 -6.17 -9.26 13.25
CA LEU A 11 -5.92 -10.69 12.99
C LEU A 11 -7.22 -11.50 12.99
N GLN A 12 -8.09 -11.30 13.98
CA GLN A 12 -9.39 -11.96 14.06
C GLN A 12 -10.26 -11.64 12.82
N HIS A 13 -10.24 -10.38 12.39
CA HIS A 13 -10.92 -9.96 11.15
C HIS A 13 -10.35 -10.68 9.92
N LEU A 14 -9.02 -10.72 9.75
CA LEU A 14 -8.37 -11.42 8.64
C LEU A 14 -8.72 -12.92 8.62
N CYS A 15 -8.72 -13.58 9.79
CA CYS A 15 -9.13 -14.97 9.92
C CYS A 15 -10.60 -15.20 9.55
N ALA A 16 -11.49 -14.30 9.98
CA ALA A 16 -12.92 -14.37 9.63
C ALA A 16 -13.15 -14.18 8.13
N GLN A 17 -12.44 -13.23 7.51
CA GLN A 17 -12.50 -12.98 6.06
C GLN A 17 -11.95 -14.15 5.24
N ALA A 18 -10.81 -14.73 5.64
CA ALA A 18 -10.26 -15.94 5.00
C ALA A 18 -11.30 -17.07 5.01
N LYS A 19 -11.91 -17.33 6.18
CA LYS A 19 -12.96 -18.34 6.32
C LYS A 19 -14.17 -18.04 5.44
N ALA A 20 -14.63 -16.79 5.39
CA ALA A 20 -15.74 -16.37 4.54
C ALA A 20 -15.44 -16.57 3.03
N CYS A 21 -14.17 -16.43 2.63
CA CYS A 21 -13.71 -16.71 1.27
C CYS A 21 -13.48 -18.21 0.98
N GLY A 22 -13.64 -19.09 1.98
CA GLY A 22 -13.34 -20.52 1.88
C GLY A 22 -11.85 -20.84 1.82
N LEU A 23 -11.01 -19.96 2.37
CA LEU A 23 -9.55 -20.11 2.37
C LEU A 23 -9.04 -20.60 3.73
N ALA A 24 -8.04 -21.47 3.68
CA ALA A 24 -7.31 -21.96 4.86
C ALA A 24 -6.05 -21.14 5.15
N HIS A 25 -5.84 -20.05 4.42
CA HIS A 25 -4.65 -19.21 4.45
C HIS A 25 -4.98 -17.73 4.31
N VAL A 26 -4.01 -16.89 4.67
CA VAL A 26 -3.94 -15.47 4.31
C VAL A 26 -2.59 -15.20 3.66
N ASP A 27 -2.59 -14.36 2.62
CA ASP A 27 -1.39 -13.92 1.94
C ASP A 27 -1.02 -12.52 2.43
N LEU A 28 0.27 -12.29 2.71
CA LEU A 28 0.80 -11.02 3.17
C LEU A 28 1.87 -10.53 2.21
N LEU A 29 1.73 -9.30 1.71
CA LEU A 29 2.84 -8.53 1.15
C LEU A 29 3.48 -7.72 2.27
N ILE A 30 4.75 -7.99 2.53
CA ILE A 30 5.52 -7.36 3.61
C ILE A 30 6.57 -6.44 3.00
N ASP A 31 6.49 -5.14 3.31
CA ASP A 31 7.53 -4.17 2.94
C ASP A 31 8.74 -4.30 3.89
N CYS A 32 9.83 -4.89 3.40
CA CYS A 32 11.07 -5.07 4.17
C CYS A 32 12.02 -3.86 4.08
N ALA A 33 11.70 -2.82 3.30
CA ALA A 33 12.61 -1.70 3.10
C ALA A 33 12.81 -0.94 4.42
N LEU A 34 14.06 -0.84 4.89
CA LEU A 34 14.41 -0.22 6.18
C LEU A 34 13.63 -0.82 7.36
N PHE A 35 13.27 -2.11 7.28
CA PHE A 35 12.56 -2.79 8.35
C PHE A 35 13.53 -3.61 9.19
N ASP A 36 13.78 -3.17 10.42
CA ASP A 36 14.61 -3.89 11.40
C ASP A 36 13.84 -5.08 12.01
N TYR A 37 13.55 -6.07 11.17
CA TYR A 37 12.95 -7.34 11.55
C TYR A 37 13.54 -8.47 10.71
N PRO A 38 14.10 -9.53 11.32
CA PRO A 38 14.77 -10.61 10.59
C PRO A 38 13.75 -11.60 9.98
N LEU A 39 12.94 -11.12 9.03
CA LEU A 39 11.76 -11.82 8.48
C LEU A 39 12.10 -13.23 8.01
N LEU A 40 13.03 -13.37 7.07
CA LEU A 40 13.34 -14.66 6.45
C LEU A 40 13.87 -15.67 7.46
N ARG A 41 14.74 -15.22 8.38
CA ARG A 41 15.24 -16.07 9.47
C ARG A 41 14.10 -16.57 10.36
N ARG A 42 13.16 -15.69 10.74
CA ARG A 42 12.00 -16.05 11.57
C ARG A 42 11.08 -17.04 10.85
N LEU A 43 10.81 -16.82 9.57
CA LEU A 43 9.99 -17.73 8.75
C LEU A 43 10.63 -19.13 8.67
N ASN A 44 11.94 -19.18 8.39
CA ASN A 44 12.70 -20.43 8.27
C ASN A 44 12.83 -21.20 9.59
N GLN A 45 12.57 -20.57 10.75
CA GLN A 45 12.56 -21.23 12.06
C GLN A 45 11.24 -21.93 12.38
N LEU A 46 10.17 -21.69 11.59
CA LEU A 46 8.87 -22.32 11.79
C LEU A 46 8.85 -23.72 11.17
N ALA A 47 8.08 -24.63 11.78
CA ALA A 47 7.89 -25.99 11.29
C ALA A 47 6.38 -26.29 11.09
N PRO A 48 5.90 -26.45 9.85
CA PRO A 48 6.60 -26.17 8.60
C PRO A 48 6.78 -24.66 8.39
N SER A 49 7.82 -24.29 7.63
CA SER A 49 8.03 -22.91 7.18
C SER A 49 6.83 -22.47 6.33
N PRO A 50 6.29 -21.25 6.54
CA PRO A 50 5.39 -20.63 5.57
C PRO A 50 6.04 -20.58 4.19
N ARG A 51 5.23 -20.68 3.13
CA ARG A 51 5.72 -20.38 1.78
C ARG A 51 5.96 -18.88 1.70
N TYR A 52 7.12 -18.47 1.21
CA TYR A 52 7.41 -17.07 0.91
C TYR A 52 8.12 -16.91 -0.43
N ARG A 53 8.01 -15.73 -1.04
CA ARG A 53 8.72 -15.34 -2.26
C ARG A 53 9.19 -13.90 -2.14
N LEU A 54 10.46 -13.67 -2.46
CA LEU A 54 11.01 -12.32 -2.63
C LEU A 54 10.60 -11.83 -4.03
N LEU A 55 9.79 -10.77 -4.12
CA LEU A 55 9.21 -10.41 -5.42
C LEU A 55 10.20 -9.78 -6.40
N PHE A 56 11.33 -9.26 -5.90
CA PHE A 56 12.41 -8.74 -6.75
C PHE A 56 13.42 -9.82 -7.18
N GLN A 57 13.27 -11.08 -6.74
CA GLN A 57 14.25 -12.14 -7.02
C GLN A 57 14.52 -12.31 -8.53
N ASP A 58 13.48 -12.13 -9.33
CA ASP A 58 13.48 -12.32 -10.78
C ASP A 58 13.41 -10.98 -11.55
N SER A 59 13.73 -9.86 -10.90
CA SER A 59 13.69 -8.51 -11.50
C SER A 59 15.09 -7.88 -11.62
N PRO A 60 15.22 -6.73 -12.32
CA PRO A 60 16.48 -5.97 -12.33
C PRO A 60 16.98 -5.61 -10.93
N GLU A 61 16.07 -5.44 -9.95
CA GLU A 61 16.37 -5.08 -8.56
C GLU A 61 16.75 -6.29 -7.67
N ARG A 62 17.05 -7.47 -8.24
CA ARG A 62 17.41 -8.68 -7.48
C ARG A 62 18.51 -8.50 -6.44
N ALA A 63 19.41 -7.52 -6.63
CA ALA A 63 20.46 -7.19 -5.67
C ALA A 63 19.91 -6.71 -4.32
N PHE A 64 18.65 -6.27 -4.27
CA PHE A 64 17.94 -5.81 -3.09
C PHE A 64 16.75 -6.72 -2.74
N ALA A 65 16.72 -7.98 -3.22
CA ALA A 65 15.57 -8.86 -3.04
C ALA A 65 15.25 -9.16 -1.56
N ASP A 66 16.25 -9.18 -0.69
CA ASP A 66 16.12 -9.35 0.75
C ASP A 66 15.58 -8.09 1.47
N GLN A 67 15.70 -6.92 0.85
CA GLN A 67 15.20 -5.63 1.31
C GLN A 67 13.90 -5.21 0.61
N GLY A 68 13.47 -5.97 -0.40
CA GLY A 68 12.26 -5.73 -1.18
C GLY A 68 10.98 -6.28 -0.55
N PRO A 69 9.86 -6.24 -1.27
CA PRO A 69 8.60 -6.82 -0.82
C PRO A 69 8.67 -8.35 -0.83
N VAL A 70 8.17 -8.95 0.25
CA VAL A 70 8.10 -10.39 0.42
C VAL A 70 6.64 -10.81 0.50
N LEU A 71 6.22 -11.69 -0.42
CA LEU A 71 4.94 -12.38 -0.33
C LEU A 71 5.08 -13.56 0.63
N VAL A 72 4.19 -13.69 1.61
CA VAL A 72 4.16 -14.80 2.57
C VAL A 72 2.75 -15.39 2.63
N ARG A 73 2.62 -16.72 2.49
CA ARG A 73 1.35 -17.43 2.70
C ARG A 73 1.34 -18.11 4.05
N VAL A 74 0.47 -17.64 4.94
CA VAL A 74 0.31 -18.16 6.29
C VAL A 74 -0.86 -19.12 6.34
N LEU A 75 -0.61 -20.37 6.77
CA LEU A 75 -1.63 -21.38 6.99
C LEU A 75 -2.32 -21.14 8.33
N LEU A 76 -3.61 -20.79 8.30
CA LEU A 76 -4.37 -20.37 9.48
C LEU A 76 -4.72 -21.52 10.43
N PHE A 77 -4.67 -22.76 9.94
CA PHE A 77 -4.85 -23.96 10.76
C PHE A 77 -3.56 -24.41 11.46
N ASN A 78 -2.40 -23.87 11.08
CA ASN A 78 -1.13 -24.21 11.72
C ASN A 78 -0.87 -23.26 12.90
N THR A 79 -0.80 -23.81 14.11
CA THR A 79 -0.62 -23.03 15.35
C THR A 79 0.67 -22.22 15.33
N ALA A 80 1.81 -22.81 14.96
CA ALA A 80 3.09 -22.10 14.94
C ALA A 80 3.11 -20.90 13.98
N GLN A 81 2.53 -21.07 12.78
CA GLN A 81 2.41 -19.97 11.81
C GLN A 81 1.41 -18.91 12.27
N ARG A 82 0.31 -19.30 12.93
CA ARG A 82 -0.67 -18.37 13.49
C ARG A 82 -0.11 -17.56 14.66
N ASP A 83 0.68 -18.19 15.54
CA ASP A 83 1.35 -17.53 16.65
C ASP A 83 2.40 -16.54 16.14
N TRP A 84 3.18 -16.95 15.12
CA TRP A 84 4.08 -16.04 14.42
C TRP A 84 3.32 -14.85 13.82
N LEU A 85 2.22 -15.09 13.10
CA LEU A 85 1.41 -14.03 12.49
C LEU A 85 0.89 -13.06 13.56
N SER A 86 0.40 -13.57 14.69
CA SER A 86 -0.05 -12.74 15.82
C SER A 86 1.06 -11.82 16.32
N GLY A 87 2.24 -12.37 16.65
CA GLY A 87 3.38 -11.58 17.09
C GLY A 87 3.88 -10.60 16.02
N PHE A 88 3.90 -11.03 14.76
CA PHE A 88 4.34 -10.23 13.63
C PHE A 88 3.44 -9.02 13.39
N LEU A 89 2.11 -9.22 13.43
CA LEU A 89 1.16 -8.11 13.27
C LEU A 89 1.25 -7.12 14.44
N GLN A 90 1.53 -7.56 15.67
CA GLN A 90 1.78 -6.64 16.79
C GLN A 90 2.99 -5.73 16.54
N VAL A 91 4.08 -6.26 15.98
CA VAL A 91 5.27 -5.48 15.62
C VAL A 91 5.00 -4.50 14.49
N CYS A 92 4.20 -4.91 13.50
CA CYS A 92 3.94 -4.14 12.28
C CYS A 92 2.75 -3.19 12.37
N TYR A 93 1.93 -3.31 13.40
CA TYR A 93 0.70 -2.55 13.55
C TYR A 93 1.01 -1.03 13.52
N ARG A 94 0.31 -0.31 12.63
CA ARG A 94 0.53 1.13 12.33
C ARG A 94 1.90 1.52 11.77
N ARG A 95 2.72 0.56 11.32
CA ARG A 95 4.02 0.84 10.67
C ARG A 95 3.98 0.78 9.15
N SER A 96 2.80 0.68 8.56
CA SER A 96 2.58 0.59 7.11
C SER A 96 3.38 -0.51 6.40
N ARG A 97 3.53 -1.67 7.05
CA ARG A 97 4.39 -2.77 6.56
C ARG A 97 3.64 -3.91 5.90
N VAL A 98 2.34 -4.04 6.14
CA VAL A 98 1.58 -5.25 5.77
C VAL A 98 0.37 -4.88 4.94
N LEU A 99 0.41 -5.30 3.68
CA LEU A 99 -0.74 -5.36 2.80
C LEU A 99 -1.18 -6.83 2.72
N ALA A 100 -2.25 -7.18 3.43
CA ALA A 100 -2.83 -8.51 3.40
C ALA A 100 -3.79 -8.66 2.21
N LEU A 101 -3.90 -9.88 1.70
CA LEU A 101 -4.78 -10.19 0.59
C LEU A 101 -5.31 -11.62 0.67
N PHE A 102 -6.44 -11.85 0.01
CA PHE A 102 -7.04 -13.18 -0.15
C PHE A 102 -7.01 -13.59 -1.61
N SER A 103 -6.51 -14.78 -1.90
CA SER A 103 -6.41 -15.30 -3.27
C SER A 103 -6.64 -16.81 -3.31
N ARG A 104 -7.34 -17.25 -4.36
CA ARG A 104 -7.47 -18.68 -4.72
C ARG A 104 -6.35 -19.17 -5.64
N TRP A 105 -5.48 -18.27 -6.10
CA TRP A 105 -4.40 -18.66 -7.00
C TRP A 105 -3.38 -19.52 -6.26
N SER A 106 -2.71 -20.37 -7.04
CA SER A 106 -1.48 -21.00 -6.57
C SER A 106 -0.50 -19.92 -6.11
N PHE A 107 0.27 -20.24 -5.07
CA PHE A 107 1.20 -19.28 -4.47
C PHE A 107 2.21 -18.73 -5.49
N ASP A 108 2.69 -19.59 -6.39
CA ASP A 108 3.70 -19.20 -7.38
C ASP A 108 3.13 -18.25 -8.42
N ALA A 109 1.95 -18.54 -8.98
CA ALA A 109 1.29 -17.67 -9.95
C ALA A 109 0.90 -16.31 -9.36
N LEU A 110 0.44 -16.30 -8.10
CA LEU A 110 0.19 -15.06 -7.37
C LEU A 110 1.49 -14.26 -7.19
N GLY A 111 2.56 -14.92 -6.74
CA GLY A 111 3.87 -14.28 -6.54
C GLY A 111 4.45 -13.71 -7.82
N GLU A 112 4.35 -14.42 -8.95
CA GLU A 112 4.76 -13.91 -10.26
C GLU A 112 3.96 -12.69 -10.67
N ARG A 113 2.62 -12.78 -10.59
CA ARG A 113 1.74 -11.67 -10.95
C ARG A 113 2.05 -10.42 -10.14
N LEU A 114 2.13 -10.57 -8.82
CA LEU A 114 2.43 -9.48 -7.90
C LEU A 114 3.85 -8.93 -8.10
N GLY A 115 4.82 -9.79 -8.43
CA GLY A 115 6.18 -9.39 -8.78
C GLY A 115 6.24 -8.54 -10.05
N TRP A 116 5.55 -8.94 -11.13
CA TRP A 116 5.46 -8.13 -12.34
C TRP A 116 4.81 -6.77 -12.10
N CYS A 117 3.82 -6.70 -11.21
CA CYS A 117 3.20 -5.42 -10.85
C CYS A 117 4.12 -4.48 -10.04
N THR A 118 5.25 -4.99 -9.53
CA THR A 118 6.28 -4.11 -8.93
C THR A 118 7.11 -3.40 -9.99
N GLN A 119 7.07 -3.87 -11.23
CA GLN A 119 7.87 -3.33 -12.33
C GLN A 119 7.01 -2.33 -13.10
N ALA A 120 7.50 -1.10 -13.22
CA ALA A 120 6.88 -0.04 -14.01
C ALA A 120 7.81 0.35 -15.15
N GLU A 121 7.23 0.52 -16.34
CA GLU A 121 7.89 1.00 -17.55
C GLU A 121 7.17 2.25 -18.06
N TRP A 122 7.90 3.24 -18.56
CA TRP A 122 7.34 4.42 -19.21
C TRP A 122 8.22 4.88 -20.37
N GLU A 123 7.80 5.92 -21.09
CA GLU A 123 8.45 6.35 -22.35
C GLU A 123 8.64 5.17 -23.33
N GLN A 124 7.57 4.38 -23.53
CA GLN A 124 7.60 3.18 -24.40
C GLN A 124 8.63 2.11 -23.98
N GLY A 125 8.99 2.05 -22.70
CA GLY A 125 9.92 1.06 -22.15
C GLY A 125 11.38 1.49 -22.14
N HIS A 126 11.69 2.72 -22.54
CA HIS A 126 13.06 3.27 -22.44
C HIS A 126 13.45 3.58 -20.99
N LYS A 127 12.46 3.77 -20.11
CA LYS A 127 12.66 3.98 -18.68
C LYS A 127 11.87 2.96 -17.89
N SER A 128 12.44 2.55 -16.77
CA SER A 128 11.84 1.58 -15.86
C SER A 128 12.18 1.89 -14.41
N GLY A 129 11.38 1.35 -13.50
CA GLY A 129 11.58 1.48 -12.06
C GLY A 129 10.58 0.66 -11.26
N VAL A 130 10.71 0.75 -9.93
CA VAL A 130 9.87 0.00 -9.00
C VAL A 130 8.61 0.79 -8.62
N LEU A 131 7.44 0.22 -8.90
CA LEU A 131 6.17 0.69 -8.38
C LEU A 131 5.89 0.04 -7.01
N ARG A 132 6.02 0.84 -5.94
CA ARG A 132 5.86 0.40 -4.55
C ARG A 132 4.39 0.31 -4.11
N TYR A 133 3.53 -0.35 -4.89
CA TYR A 133 2.10 -0.49 -4.54
C TYR A 133 1.89 -1.21 -3.19
N TYR A 134 2.83 -2.04 -2.77
CA TYR A 134 2.79 -2.79 -1.50
C TYR A 134 3.00 -1.91 -0.25
N ASP A 135 3.42 -0.66 -0.41
CA ASP A 135 3.47 0.31 0.70
C ASP A 135 2.04 0.77 1.00
N THR A 136 1.51 0.45 2.19
CA THR A 136 0.11 0.73 2.53
C THR A 136 -0.22 2.22 2.60
N ARG A 137 0.80 3.09 2.64
CA ARG A 137 0.68 4.55 2.54
C ARG A 137 0.41 5.05 1.13
N LEU A 138 0.72 4.21 0.14
CA LEU A 138 0.64 4.51 -1.28
C LEU A 138 -0.42 3.66 -1.98
N PHE A 139 -0.72 2.46 -1.46
CA PHE A 139 -1.54 1.45 -2.13
C PHE A 139 -2.82 2.01 -2.74
N ARG A 140 -3.66 2.69 -1.94
CA ARG A 140 -4.92 3.26 -2.43
C ARG A 140 -4.69 4.29 -3.54
N LEU A 141 -3.73 5.19 -3.35
CA LEU A 141 -3.43 6.25 -4.30
C LEU A 141 -2.90 5.66 -5.61
N VAL A 142 -2.01 4.66 -5.55
CA VAL A 142 -1.55 3.93 -6.73
C VAL A 142 -2.74 3.29 -7.46
N CYS A 143 -3.65 2.62 -6.77
CA CYS A 143 -4.83 2.04 -7.42
C CYS A 143 -5.74 3.09 -8.09
N GLU A 144 -5.86 4.29 -7.53
CA GLU A 144 -6.63 5.39 -8.15
C GLU A 144 -5.92 5.98 -9.38
N LEU A 145 -4.59 5.84 -9.50
CA LEU A 145 -3.79 6.29 -10.63
C LEU A 145 -3.81 5.33 -11.83
N LEU A 146 -3.96 4.03 -11.56
CA LEU A 146 -3.92 3.01 -12.61
C LEU A 146 -5.17 3.08 -13.50
N ASP A 147 -4.97 2.94 -14.80
CA ASP A 147 -6.08 2.78 -15.74
C ASP A 147 -6.75 1.40 -15.54
N PRO A 148 -7.95 1.15 -16.12
CA PRO A 148 -8.67 -0.09 -15.90
C PRO A 148 -7.89 -1.38 -16.25
N ASP A 149 -7.02 -1.36 -17.27
CA ASP A 149 -6.26 -2.54 -17.68
C ASP A 149 -5.06 -2.79 -16.76
N GLN A 150 -4.37 -1.72 -16.35
CA GLN A 150 -3.32 -1.76 -15.34
C GLN A 150 -3.86 -2.20 -13.98
N LEU A 151 -4.99 -1.63 -13.56
CA LEU A 151 -5.66 -2.00 -12.32
C LEU A 151 -6.11 -3.45 -12.37
N LYS A 152 -6.62 -3.90 -13.53
CA LYS A 152 -6.92 -5.30 -13.75
C LYS A 152 -5.70 -6.18 -13.56
N MET A 153 -4.56 -5.83 -14.14
CA MET A 153 -3.33 -6.59 -13.95
C MET A 153 -2.95 -6.71 -12.46
N LEU A 154 -3.05 -5.63 -11.68
CA LEU A 154 -2.73 -5.66 -10.24
C LEU A 154 -3.76 -6.47 -9.41
N HIS A 155 -5.04 -6.33 -9.72
CA HIS A 155 -6.13 -6.93 -8.93
C HIS A 155 -6.51 -8.35 -9.37
N GLU A 156 -6.05 -8.81 -10.54
CA GLU A 156 -6.38 -10.13 -11.08
C GLU A 156 -5.85 -11.25 -10.16
N GLY A 157 -6.77 -12.06 -9.65
CA GLY A 157 -6.46 -13.15 -8.73
C GLY A 157 -6.49 -12.75 -7.26
N VAL A 158 -6.81 -11.49 -6.95
CA VAL A 158 -7.09 -11.04 -5.58
C VAL A 158 -8.59 -10.93 -5.37
N ILE A 159 -9.09 -11.48 -4.27
CA ILE A 159 -10.50 -11.35 -3.87
C ILE A 159 -10.69 -10.01 -3.17
N ASN A 160 -9.84 -9.73 -2.19
CA ASN A 160 -9.91 -8.52 -1.38
C ASN A 160 -8.54 -8.21 -0.79
N TRP A 161 -8.20 -6.93 -0.77
CA TRP A 161 -7.03 -6.36 -0.12
C TRP A 161 -7.41 -5.83 1.26
N GLN A 162 -6.47 -5.89 2.21
CA GLN A 162 -6.66 -5.50 3.60
C GLN A 162 -5.39 -4.84 4.13
N TRP A 163 -5.51 -3.68 4.78
CA TRP A 163 -4.36 -3.03 5.43
C TRP A 163 -4.79 -2.20 6.62
N ILE A 164 -3.81 -1.73 7.39
CA ILE A 164 -4.00 -0.69 8.40
C ILE A 164 -3.43 0.62 7.83
N ASP A 165 -4.25 1.66 7.79
CA ASP A 165 -3.83 3.00 7.34
C ASP A 165 -2.97 3.73 8.40
N ARG A 166 -2.53 4.95 8.07
CA ARG A 166 -1.70 5.77 8.97
C ARG A 166 -2.39 6.15 10.28
N ASP A 167 -3.72 6.15 10.29
CA ASP A 167 -4.56 6.45 11.48
C ASP A 167 -4.91 5.18 12.29
N GLY A 168 -4.38 4.02 11.87
CA GLY A 168 -4.62 2.74 12.53
C GLY A 168 -5.99 2.12 12.21
N LYS A 169 -6.71 2.63 11.20
CA LYS A 169 -7.99 2.07 10.79
C LYS A 169 -7.76 0.90 9.84
N ALA A 170 -8.61 -0.13 9.99
CA ALA A 170 -8.62 -1.23 9.02
C ALA A 170 -9.32 -0.77 7.73
N CYS A 171 -8.62 -0.95 6.62
CA CYS A 171 -9.07 -0.60 5.29
C CYS A 171 -9.14 -1.84 4.42
N GLN A 172 -10.04 -1.79 3.43
CA GLN A 172 -10.21 -2.86 2.46
C GLN A 172 -10.48 -2.32 1.06
N MET A 173 -10.12 -3.10 0.05
CA MET A 173 -10.38 -2.80 -1.36
C MET A 173 -10.61 -4.09 -2.12
N ALA A 174 -11.74 -4.19 -2.82
CA ALA A 174 -12.05 -5.37 -3.62
C ALA A 174 -11.00 -5.59 -4.71
N GLY A 175 -10.63 -6.85 -4.91
CA GLY A 175 -9.84 -7.28 -6.05
C GLY A 175 -10.72 -7.76 -7.19
N PHE A 176 -10.11 -8.39 -8.19
CA PHE A 176 -10.81 -9.12 -9.23
C PHE A 176 -10.56 -10.62 -9.04
N ASP A 177 -11.56 -11.32 -8.49
CA ASP A 177 -11.56 -12.78 -8.25
C ASP A 177 -11.69 -13.58 -9.56
N VAL A 178 -10.77 -13.30 -10.48
CA VAL A 178 -10.61 -14.01 -11.74
C VAL A 178 -9.90 -15.33 -11.45
N ARG A 179 -10.45 -16.43 -11.98
CA ARG A 179 -9.81 -17.74 -11.87
C ARG A 179 -8.46 -17.73 -12.59
N GLN A 180 -7.43 -18.34 -12.01
CA GLN A 180 -6.09 -18.41 -12.60
C GLN A 180 -6.09 -18.88 -14.06
N ARG A 181 -6.92 -19.87 -14.42
CA ARG A 181 -7.03 -20.39 -15.80
C ARG A 181 -7.62 -19.41 -16.82
N ALA A 182 -8.33 -18.39 -16.35
CA ALA A 182 -8.95 -17.35 -17.18
C ALA A 182 -8.10 -16.08 -17.22
N ALA A 183 -7.01 -16.04 -16.45
CA ALA A 183 -6.08 -14.94 -16.43
C ALA A 183 -5.33 -14.87 -17.77
N GLY A 184 -5.21 -13.66 -18.32
CA GLY A 184 -4.39 -13.44 -19.50
C GLY A 184 -2.90 -13.64 -19.18
N ARG A 185 -2.10 -14.06 -20.16
CA ARG A 185 -0.64 -13.86 -20.11
C ARG A 185 -0.42 -12.35 -20.17
N GLY A 186 -0.31 -11.73 -19.00
CA GLY A 186 -0.19 -10.28 -18.89
C GLY A 186 1.19 -9.80 -19.33
N ALA A 187 1.32 -8.49 -19.45
CA ALA A 187 2.63 -7.86 -19.51
C ALA A 187 3.47 -8.22 -18.26
N LEU A 188 4.79 -8.22 -18.40
CA LEU A 188 5.72 -8.47 -17.30
C LEU A 188 6.00 -7.22 -16.44
N ALA A 189 5.43 -6.08 -16.83
CA ALA A 189 5.52 -4.80 -16.16
C ALA A 189 4.26 -3.97 -16.43
N LEU A 190 3.95 -3.04 -15.52
CA LEU A 190 2.92 -2.02 -15.69
C LEU A 190 3.47 -0.88 -16.56
N ARG A 191 2.81 -0.61 -17.69
CA ARG A 191 3.19 0.48 -18.59
C ARG A 191 2.51 1.77 -18.17
N LEU A 192 3.22 2.66 -17.51
CA LEU A 192 2.69 3.95 -17.05
C LEU A 192 2.82 5.01 -18.15
N SER A 193 1.81 5.87 -18.24
CA SER A 193 1.89 7.11 -19.04
C SER A 193 2.74 8.16 -18.33
N ASP A 194 3.25 9.14 -19.08
CA ASP A 194 4.03 10.25 -18.52
C ASP A 194 3.24 11.05 -17.46
N ALA A 195 1.91 11.16 -17.65
CA ALA A 195 1.01 11.76 -16.67
C ALA A 195 0.98 10.95 -15.36
N GLN A 196 0.84 9.62 -15.45
CA GLN A 196 0.88 8.73 -14.28
C GLN A 196 2.23 8.78 -13.57
N VAL A 197 3.35 8.84 -14.31
CA VAL A 197 4.69 8.98 -13.72
C VAL A 197 4.81 10.29 -12.94
N THR A 198 4.29 11.39 -13.50
CA THR A 198 4.24 12.70 -12.82
C THR A 198 3.42 12.61 -11.53
N GLU A 199 2.23 12.02 -11.58
CA GLU A 199 1.37 11.87 -10.41
C GLU A 199 1.97 10.92 -9.34
N VAL A 200 2.69 9.86 -9.74
CA VAL A 200 3.48 9.04 -8.80
C VAL A 200 4.59 9.86 -8.14
N GLY A 201 5.23 10.78 -8.87
CA GLY A 201 6.19 11.74 -8.31
C GLY A 201 5.56 12.63 -7.23
N ALA A 202 4.36 13.15 -7.49
CA ALA A 202 3.60 13.98 -6.54
C ALA A 202 3.31 13.27 -5.20
N LEU A 203 3.17 11.93 -5.19
CA LEU A 203 3.04 11.16 -3.95
C LEU A 203 4.28 11.28 -3.05
N SER A 204 5.48 11.17 -3.64
CA SER A 204 6.73 11.30 -2.90
C SER A 204 6.91 12.72 -2.39
N ASP A 205 6.65 13.71 -3.25
CA ASP A 205 6.70 15.14 -2.90
C ASP A 205 5.80 15.47 -1.72
N THR A 206 4.56 14.97 -1.75
CA THR A 206 3.57 15.20 -0.68
C THR A 206 4.11 14.66 0.65
N GLN A 207 4.64 13.43 0.67
CA GLN A 207 5.16 12.84 1.91
C GLN A 207 6.36 13.64 2.45
N GLN A 208 7.30 14.02 1.60
CA GLN A 208 8.47 14.80 2.00
C GLN A 208 8.06 16.20 2.48
N TRP A 209 7.10 16.82 1.82
CA TRP A 209 6.57 18.12 2.21
C TRP A 209 5.87 18.07 3.56
N CYS A 210 4.98 17.09 3.81
CA CYS A 210 4.34 16.91 5.11
C CYS A 210 5.34 16.74 6.25
N ILE A 211 6.42 15.97 6.04
CA ILE A 211 7.49 15.77 7.03
C ILE A 211 8.23 17.08 7.31
N ARG A 212 8.65 17.78 6.24
CA ARG A 212 9.40 19.03 6.34
C ARG A 212 8.60 20.16 7.00
N GLN A 213 7.30 20.21 6.78
CA GLN A 213 6.39 21.21 7.36
C GLN A 213 5.90 20.81 8.75
N GLU A 214 6.32 19.65 9.28
CA GLU A 214 5.88 19.11 10.57
C GLU A 214 4.35 19.12 10.73
N ILE A 215 3.64 18.74 9.67
CA ILE A 215 2.18 18.88 9.61
C ILE A 215 1.51 18.10 10.74
N LEU A 216 0.70 18.82 11.51
CA LEU A 216 -0.31 18.25 12.39
C LEU A 216 -1.70 18.44 11.75
N PRO A 217 -2.35 17.38 11.22
CA PRO A 217 -3.62 17.50 10.49
C PRO A 217 -4.72 18.27 11.22
N SER A 218 -4.80 18.13 12.55
CA SER A 218 -5.82 18.78 13.38
C SER A 218 -5.71 20.31 13.43
N THR A 219 -4.54 20.87 13.13
CA THR A 219 -4.31 22.32 12.95
C THR A 219 -5.03 22.85 11.72
N TYR A 220 -5.25 21.99 10.73
CA TYR A 220 -5.86 22.32 9.44
C TYR A 220 -7.27 21.77 9.28
N GLY A 221 -7.92 21.35 10.38
CA GLY A 221 -9.31 20.86 10.37
C GLY A 221 -9.47 19.39 9.98
N PHE A 222 -8.39 18.60 9.98
CA PHE A 222 -8.46 17.18 9.65
C PHE A 222 -8.33 16.31 10.90
N ASP A 223 -9.27 15.37 11.06
CA ASP A 223 -9.25 14.36 12.14
C ASP A 223 -8.45 13.11 11.76
N SER A 224 -7.80 13.11 10.60
CA SER A 224 -7.16 11.94 9.99
C SER A 224 -5.93 12.36 9.19
N PHE A 225 -4.79 11.75 9.48
CA PHE A 225 -3.56 11.93 8.71
C PHE A 225 -3.71 11.34 7.31
N GLU A 226 -4.45 10.24 7.17
CA GLU A 226 -4.72 9.63 5.87
C GLU A 226 -5.53 10.58 4.97
N MET A 227 -6.61 11.17 5.49
CA MET A 227 -7.44 12.12 4.74
C MET A 227 -6.67 13.40 4.39
N PHE A 228 -5.87 13.94 5.33
CA PHE A 228 -5.02 15.09 5.04
C PHE A 228 -4.04 14.77 3.90
N THR A 229 -3.34 13.63 3.99
CA THR A 229 -2.34 13.24 2.98
C THR A 229 -2.98 13.05 1.61
N TYR A 230 -4.17 12.46 1.56
CA TYR A 230 -4.94 12.32 0.33
C TYR A 230 -5.25 13.68 -0.32
N GLN A 231 -5.73 14.66 0.46
CA GLN A 231 -6.03 15.99 -0.06
C GLN A 231 -4.76 16.75 -0.46
N ALA A 232 -3.71 16.69 0.35
CA ALA A 232 -2.42 17.30 0.02
C ALA A 232 -1.87 16.76 -1.30
N PHE A 233 -1.95 15.44 -1.51
CA PHE A 233 -1.58 14.81 -2.77
C PHE A 233 -2.34 15.40 -3.98
N ARG A 234 -3.65 15.56 -3.86
CA ARG A 234 -4.47 16.19 -4.91
C ARG A 234 -4.00 17.60 -5.24
N VAL A 235 -3.63 18.38 -4.23
CA VAL A 235 -3.11 19.74 -4.42
C VAL A 235 -1.73 19.75 -5.07
N HIS A 236 -0.86 18.78 -4.74
CA HIS A 236 0.41 18.59 -5.44
C HIS A 236 0.20 18.27 -6.94
N VAL A 237 -0.73 17.37 -7.25
CA VAL A 237 -1.11 17.06 -8.64
C VAL A 237 -1.64 18.30 -9.38
N ASP A 238 -2.50 19.09 -8.72
CA ASP A 238 -3.02 20.33 -9.32
C ASP A 238 -1.93 21.38 -9.54
N ALA A 239 -0.92 21.44 -8.67
CA ALA A 239 0.26 22.29 -8.85
C ALA A 239 1.13 21.83 -10.05
N ASP A 240 1.30 20.51 -10.22
CA ASP A 240 2.03 19.94 -11.37
C ASP A 240 1.30 20.21 -12.69
N ARG A 241 -0.03 20.08 -12.71
CA ARG A 241 -0.86 20.40 -13.88
C ARG A 241 -0.79 21.87 -14.27
N GLN A 242 -0.60 22.76 -13.30
CA GLN A 242 -0.35 24.19 -13.51
C GLN A 242 1.12 24.51 -13.81
N GLN A 243 2.00 23.49 -13.86
CA GLN A 243 3.43 23.63 -14.08
C GLN A 243 4.11 24.57 -13.07
N LEU A 244 3.60 24.61 -11.84
CA LEU A 244 4.14 25.46 -10.78
C LEU A 244 5.44 24.87 -10.23
N ILE A 245 6.49 25.69 -10.21
CA ILE A 245 7.83 25.33 -9.74
C ILE A 245 8.36 26.33 -8.72
N GLY A 246 9.35 25.92 -7.92
CA GLY A 246 10.06 26.77 -6.96
C GLY A 246 9.13 27.52 -6.01
N MET A 247 9.34 28.84 -5.85
CA MET A 247 8.57 29.68 -4.93
C MET A 247 7.06 29.73 -5.26
N ALA A 248 6.68 29.67 -6.55
CA ALA A 248 5.28 29.70 -6.94
C ALA A 248 4.53 28.45 -6.47
N ARG A 249 5.18 27.28 -6.55
CA ARG A 249 4.65 26.02 -6.00
C ARG A 249 4.48 26.11 -4.49
N GLU A 250 5.50 26.58 -3.78
CA GLU A 250 5.44 26.69 -2.31
C GLU A 250 4.30 27.63 -1.87
N GLN A 251 4.15 28.79 -2.52
CA GLN A 251 3.06 29.72 -2.23
C GLN A 251 1.68 29.11 -2.49
N PHE A 252 1.54 28.31 -3.55
CA PHE A 252 0.29 27.62 -3.86
C PHE A 252 -0.08 26.60 -2.77
N LEU A 253 0.87 25.75 -2.35
CA LEU A 253 0.67 24.76 -1.28
C LEU A 253 0.38 25.42 0.08
N GLN A 254 1.12 26.46 0.44
CA GLN A 254 0.90 27.22 1.67
C GLN A 254 -0.44 27.97 1.65
N GLY A 255 -0.84 28.51 0.49
CA GLY A 255 -2.14 29.14 0.31
C GLY A 255 -3.30 28.15 0.51
N TRP A 256 -3.13 26.89 0.10
CA TRP A 256 -4.09 25.83 0.39
C TRP A 256 -4.15 25.52 1.90
N LEU A 257 -3.01 25.34 2.58
CA LEU A 257 -2.98 25.12 4.03
C LEU A 257 -3.67 26.25 4.81
N ALA A 258 -3.40 27.50 4.45
CA ALA A 258 -4.01 28.66 5.08
C ALA A 258 -5.54 28.65 4.94
N LYS A 259 -6.07 28.24 3.78
CA LYS A 259 -7.51 28.07 3.56
C LYS A 259 -8.10 26.97 4.46
N CYS A 260 -7.45 25.82 4.55
CA CYS A 260 -7.89 24.74 5.45
C CYS A 260 -7.91 25.19 6.91
N ALA A 261 -6.87 25.89 7.37
CA ALA A 261 -6.82 26.42 8.73
C ALA A 261 -7.92 27.47 8.99
N ALA A 262 -8.22 28.34 8.03
CA ALA A 262 -9.30 29.33 8.15
C ALA A 262 -10.68 28.66 8.25
N GLN A 263 -10.95 27.64 7.43
CA GLN A 263 -12.18 26.85 7.48
C GLN A 263 -12.34 26.15 8.84
N ALA A 264 -11.29 25.50 9.33
CA ALA A 264 -11.28 24.84 10.63
C ALA A 264 -11.59 25.78 11.81
N LYS A 265 -11.15 27.05 11.72
CA LYS A 265 -11.47 28.08 12.73
C LYS A 265 -12.92 28.55 12.63
N GLY A 266 -13.45 28.72 11.42
CA GLY A 266 -14.84 29.10 11.19
C GLY A 266 -15.84 28.05 11.68
N GLU A 267 -15.53 26.76 11.52
CA GLU A 267 -16.35 25.65 11.99
C GLU A 267 -16.32 25.46 13.52
N ARG A 268 -15.27 25.96 14.20
CA ARG A 268 -15.16 25.98 15.67
C ARG A 268 -15.75 27.24 16.30
N GLY A 269 -16.33 28.14 15.50
CA GLY A 269 -17.05 29.32 15.97
C GLY A 269 -18.36 28.93 16.66
N ILE A 270 -18.33 28.85 17.98
CA ILE A 270 -19.50 29.07 18.83
C ILE A 270 -19.95 30.51 18.53
N ASP A 271 -21.19 30.65 18.05
CA ASP A 271 -21.88 31.94 18.00
C ASP A 271 -21.98 32.46 19.45
N PRO A 272 -21.50 33.67 19.77
CA PRO A 272 -21.58 34.22 21.12
C PRO A 272 -23.03 34.39 21.62
#